data_AF-A0A842PAM8-F1
#
_entry.id   AF-A0A842PAM8-F1
#
_cell.length_a   1.000
_cell.length_b   1.000
_cell.length_c   1.000
_cell.angle_alpha   90.00
_cell.angle_beta   90.00
_cell.angle_gamma   90.00
#
_symmetry.space_group_name_H-M   'P 1'
#
loop_
_entity.id
_entity.type
_entity.pdbx_description
1 polymer ?
#
loop_
_entity_poly.entity_id
_entity_poly.type
_entity_poly.pdbx_seq_one_letter_code
_entity_poly.pdbx_strand_id
1 'polypeptide(L)'
;IRQVEGEGFQEIPEAEFREFKQWVRDEIDGPLLEELFPLGQRLNAIRWESHDERIRLPSNITDESHRSESCRGNSGVTFGRQIGAYPILVGIPYHIPLESISDVIVTGHGKRSISAVEAKLNLNTVSQKQLQAIPGIGEKTAWNLISERVKRKHRGNSFSSLEDAFESINLIPSEQAMKILEVE
;
A
#
# COMPACT_ATOMS: atom_id res chain seq x y z
N ILE A 1 24.32 -11.67 -8.81
CA ILE A 1 25.34 -10.60 -8.80
C ILE A 1 25.63 -10.32 -10.28
N ARG A 2 25.59 -9.08 -10.76
CA ARG A 2 26.18 -8.80 -12.09
C ARG A 2 27.66 -8.56 -11.84
N GLN A 3 28.44 -9.65 -11.85
CA GLN A 3 29.89 -9.53 -11.91
C GLN A 3 30.18 -8.89 -13.26
N VAL A 4 30.88 -7.76 -13.25
CA VAL A 4 31.38 -7.17 -14.48
C VAL A 4 32.57 -8.04 -14.86
N GLU A 5 32.44 -8.82 -15.93
CA GLU A 5 33.52 -9.66 -16.42
C GLU A 5 34.53 -8.76 -17.17
N GLY A 6 35.81 -8.86 -16.81
CA GLY A 6 36.88 -8.10 -17.45
C GLY A 6 38.22 -8.30 -16.75
N GLU A 7 39.32 -8.02 -17.45
CA GLU A 7 40.65 -8.06 -16.86
C GLU A 7 40.82 -6.94 -15.81
N GLY A 8 41.41 -7.28 -14.66
CA GLY A 8 41.68 -6.33 -13.57
C GLY A 8 40.57 -6.17 -12.53
N PHE A 9 39.43 -6.86 -12.67
CA PHE A 9 38.41 -6.91 -11.61
C PHE A 9 38.77 -7.95 -10.54
N GLN A 10 38.66 -7.54 -9.27
CA GLN A 10 38.88 -8.43 -8.14
C GLN A 10 37.71 -9.43 -8.00
N GLU A 11 38.02 -10.69 -7.69
CA GLU A 11 37.01 -11.66 -7.28
C GLU A 11 36.37 -11.23 -5.96
N ILE A 12 35.05 -11.12 -5.94
CA ILE A 12 34.29 -10.69 -4.76
C ILE A 12 33.94 -11.93 -3.93
N PRO A 13 34.31 -12.00 -2.64
CA PRO A 13 33.83 -13.04 -1.75
C PRO A 13 32.30 -12.97 -1.61
N GLU A 14 31.59 -13.86 -2.32
CA GLU A 14 30.12 -13.75 -2.43
C GLU A 14 29.40 -13.88 -1.08
N ALA A 15 29.90 -14.75 -0.20
CA ALA A 15 29.31 -15.00 1.11
C ALA A 15 29.38 -13.75 1.98
N GLU A 16 30.59 -13.21 2.18
CA GLU A 16 30.83 -11.99 2.95
C GLU A 16 30.03 -10.80 2.40
N PHE A 17 29.96 -10.65 1.08
CA PHE A 17 29.17 -9.58 0.48
C PHE A 17 27.66 -9.73 0.71
N ARG A 18 27.12 -10.95 0.72
CA ARG A 18 25.72 -11.20 1.03
C ARG A 18 25.42 -10.90 2.49
N GLU A 19 26.30 -11.33 3.40
CA GLU A 19 26.20 -11.03 4.82
C GLU A 19 26.24 -9.53 5.08
N PHE A 20 27.22 -8.82 4.50
CA PHE A 20 27.31 -7.38 4.59
C PHE A 20 26.02 -6.68 4.11
N LYS A 21 25.48 -7.05 2.95
CA LYS A 21 24.23 -6.45 2.46
C LYS A 21 23.05 -6.72 3.37
N GLN A 22 22.99 -7.90 3.98
CA GLN A 22 21.91 -8.24 4.89
C GLN A 22 22.02 -7.41 6.17
N TRP A 23 23.22 -7.29 6.72
CA TRP A 23 23.53 -6.41 7.85
C TRP A 23 23.15 -4.95 7.55
N VAL A 24 23.57 -4.39 6.40
CA VAL A 24 23.18 -3.02 6.01
C VAL A 24 21.67 -2.86 5.96
N ARG A 25 20.94 -3.84 5.41
CA ARG A 25 19.48 -3.73 5.28
C ARG A 25 18.75 -3.77 6.62
N ASP A 26 19.24 -4.60 7.54
CA ASP A 26 18.57 -4.86 8.79
C ASP A 26 18.97 -3.85 9.87
N GLU A 27 20.24 -3.44 9.90
CA GLU A 27 20.80 -2.57 10.94
C GLU A 27 20.88 -1.09 10.52
N ILE A 28 20.80 -0.79 9.22
CA ILE A 28 20.86 0.60 8.71
C ILE A 28 19.59 0.96 7.95
N ASP A 29 19.30 0.30 6.82
CA ASP A 29 18.19 0.70 5.93
C ASP A 29 16.84 0.63 6.67
N GLY A 30 16.58 -0.47 7.39
CA GLY A 30 15.33 -0.70 8.13
C GLY A 30 15.05 0.35 9.21
N PRO A 31 15.93 0.50 10.22
CA PRO A 31 15.76 1.49 11.29
C PRO A 31 15.65 2.93 10.75
N LEU A 32 16.44 3.27 9.73
CA LEU A 32 16.36 4.58 9.09
C LEU A 32 14.99 4.81 8.44
N LEU A 33 14.42 3.81 7.76
CA LEU A 33 13.09 3.93 7.15
C LEU A 33 11.98 4.05 8.19
N GLU A 34 12.09 3.36 9.33
CA GLU A 34 11.15 3.49 10.44
C GLU A 34 11.19 4.90 11.05
N GLU A 35 12.38 5.50 11.18
CA GLU A 35 12.57 6.87 11.67
C GLU A 35 12.05 7.91 10.69
N LEU A 36 12.40 7.79 9.41
CA LEU A 36 11.99 8.76 8.37
C LEU A 36 10.50 8.69 8.06
N PHE A 37 9.93 7.47 8.09
CA PHE A 37 8.56 7.20 7.68
C PHE A 37 7.74 6.48 8.76
N PRO A 38 7.49 7.09 9.94
CA PRO A 38 6.83 6.39 11.03
C PRO A 38 5.44 5.86 10.66
N LEU A 39 5.03 4.75 11.28
CA LEU A 39 3.72 4.14 11.04
C LEU A 39 2.59 5.15 11.32
N GLY A 40 1.61 5.21 10.42
CA GLY A 40 0.52 6.17 10.49
C GLY A 40 0.85 7.57 9.97
N GLN A 41 2.10 7.83 9.54
CA GLN A 41 2.44 9.08 8.87
C GLN A 41 1.70 9.16 7.52
N ARG A 42 1.21 10.36 7.19
CA ARG A 42 0.63 10.65 5.89
C ARG A 42 1.72 11.12 4.92
N LEU A 43 1.76 10.50 3.74
CA LEU A 43 2.55 10.94 2.60
C LEU A 43 1.62 11.45 1.51
N ASN A 44 1.92 12.63 0.98
CA ASN A 44 1.05 13.28 0.02
C ASN A 44 1.55 13.07 -1.41
N ALA A 45 0.61 13.08 -2.35
CA ALA A 45 0.88 13.09 -3.78
C ALA A 45 1.79 11.95 -4.27
N ILE A 46 1.48 10.71 -3.88
CA ILE A 46 2.09 9.54 -4.50
C ILE A 46 1.52 9.39 -5.91
N ARG A 47 2.40 9.34 -6.90
CA ARG A 47 2.05 9.03 -8.28
C ARG A 47 2.24 7.54 -8.54
N TRP A 48 1.20 6.87 -9.04
CA TRP A 48 1.22 5.43 -9.28
C TRP A 48 1.81 5.10 -10.64
N GLU A 49 2.79 4.20 -10.66
CA GLU A 49 3.67 3.96 -11.82
C GLU A 49 3.51 2.56 -12.45
N SER A 50 3.30 1.52 -11.62
CA SER A 50 3.26 0.13 -12.09
C SER A 50 2.34 -0.75 -11.27
N HIS A 51 1.76 -1.76 -11.92
CA HIS A 51 1.00 -2.84 -11.28
C HIS A 51 1.85 -4.11 -11.19
N ASP A 52 1.73 -4.79 -10.06
CA ASP A 52 2.21 -6.12 -9.68
C ASP A 52 3.74 -6.27 -9.62
N GLU A 53 4.45 -5.55 -10.49
CA GLU A 53 5.90 -5.46 -10.52
C GLU A 53 6.39 -4.08 -10.06
N ARG A 54 7.59 -4.04 -9.48
CA ARG A 54 8.23 -2.79 -8.99
C ARG A 54 8.70 -1.85 -10.10
N ILE A 55 8.66 -2.32 -11.35
CA ILE A 55 9.12 -1.62 -12.54
C ILE A 55 7.93 -1.50 -13.47
N ARG A 56 7.81 -0.36 -14.13
CA ARG A 56 6.79 -0.13 -15.16
C ARG A 56 7.03 -1.02 -16.36
N LEU A 57 6.05 -1.88 -16.66
CA LEU A 57 6.07 -2.76 -17.83
C LEU A 57 5.38 -2.08 -19.03
N PRO A 58 5.69 -2.47 -20.27
CA PRO A 58 4.99 -1.98 -21.46
C PRO A 58 3.47 -2.20 -21.41
N SER A 59 3.02 -3.32 -20.83
CA SER A 59 1.60 -3.65 -20.65
C SER A 59 0.85 -2.58 -19.85
N ASN A 60 1.49 -1.96 -18.85
CA ASN A 60 0.93 -0.87 -18.05
C ASN A 60 0.64 0.41 -18.87
N ILE A 61 1.18 0.50 -20.09
CA ILE A 61 0.99 1.63 -20.99
C ILE A 61 0.00 1.28 -22.10
N THR A 62 0.12 0.08 -22.67
CA THR A 62 -0.68 -0.35 -23.81
C THR A 62 -2.11 -0.72 -23.43
N ASP A 63 -2.31 -1.30 -22.24
CA ASP A 63 -3.63 -1.67 -21.77
C ASP A 63 -4.24 -0.55 -20.91
N GLU A 64 -5.35 0.00 -21.39
CA GLU A 64 -6.09 1.08 -20.76
C GLU A 64 -6.74 0.65 -19.43
N SER A 65 -6.94 -0.67 -19.23
CA SER A 65 -7.51 -1.21 -17.99
C SER A 65 -6.72 -0.80 -16.75
N HIS A 66 -5.40 -0.65 -16.87
CA HIS A 66 -4.52 -0.24 -15.77
C HIS A 66 -4.68 1.22 -15.37
N ARG A 67 -5.24 2.07 -16.23
CA ARG A 67 -5.43 3.52 -15.98
C ARG A 67 -6.89 3.88 -15.74
N SER A 68 -7.81 2.96 -16.02
CA SER A 68 -9.23 3.15 -15.78
C SER A 68 -9.54 3.10 -14.29
N GLU A 69 -10.47 3.95 -13.85
CA GLU A 69 -10.98 3.96 -12.47
C GLU A 69 -11.62 2.61 -12.06
N SER A 70 -12.06 1.81 -13.05
CA SER A 70 -12.62 0.48 -12.81
C SER A 70 -11.64 -0.52 -12.21
N CYS A 71 -10.32 -0.27 -12.27
CA CYS A 71 -9.35 -1.16 -11.63
C CYS A 71 -9.17 -0.89 -10.12
N ARG A 72 -9.68 0.23 -9.60
CA ARG A 72 -9.45 0.63 -8.21
C ARG A 72 -10.00 -0.43 -7.25
N GLY A 73 -9.12 -0.90 -6.37
CA GLY A 73 -9.45 -1.87 -5.34
C GLY A 73 -9.54 -3.31 -5.84
N ASN A 74 -9.12 -3.59 -7.09
CA ASN A 74 -8.92 -4.96 -7.56
C ASN A 74 -7.73 -5.63 -6.85
N SER A 75 -7.67 -6.96 -6.93
CA SER A 75 -6.57 -7.73 -6.36
C SER A 75 -5.29 -7.48 -7.16
N GLY A 76 -4.18 -7.27 -6.44
CA GLY A 76 -2.87 -7.02 -7.02
C GLY A 76 -2.05 -6.11 -6.12
N VAL A 77 -0.97 -5.56 -6.64
CA VAL A 77 -0.16 -4.56 -5.94
C VAL A 77 0.05 -3.37 -6.87
N THR A 78 -0.04 -2.15 -6.35
CA THR A 78 0.35 -0.96 -7.11
C THR A 78 1.55 -0.30 -6.46
N PHE A 79 2.53 0.06 -7.27
CA PHE A 79 3.73 0.75 -6.85
C PHE A 79 3.74 2.19 -7.35
N GLY A 80 4.23 3.10 -6.52
CA GLY A 80 4.29 4.52 -6.83
C GLY A 80 5.35 5.25 -6.03
N ARG A 81 5.56 6.52 -6.37
CA ARG A 81 6.53 7.41 -5.72
C ARG A 81 6.02 8.84 -5.67
N GLN A 82 6.51 9.62 -4.72
CA GLN A 82 6.34 11.07 -4.75
C GLN A 82 7.11 11.68 -5.91
N ILE A 83 6.68 12.87 -6.37
CA ILE A 83 7.50 13.71 -7.23
C ILE A 83 8.62 14.31 -6.38
N GLY A 84 9.87 13.97 -6.66
CA GLY A 84 11.02 14.48 -5.91
C GLY A 84 12.37 13.98 -6.44
N ALA A 85 13.46 14.46 -5.85
CA ALA A 85 14.81 14.05 -6.23
C ALA A 85 15.15 12.62 -5.78
N TYR A 86 14.71 12.23 -4.58
CA TYR A 86 14.97 10.92 -3.98
C TYR A 86 13.70 10.30 -3.37
N PRO A 87 12.63 10.09 -4.16
CA PRO A 87 11.39 9.58 -3.60
C PRO A 87 11.51 8.08 -3.31
N ILE A 88 10.92 7.66 -2.19
CA ILE A 88 10.89 6.25 -1.77
C ILE A 88 9.84 5.47 -2.57
N LEU A 89 10.12 4.19 -2.83
CA LEU A 89 9.14 3.30 -3.44
C LEU A 89 8.03 2.97 -2.44
N VAL A 90 6.79 3.24 -2.81
CA VAL A 90 5.59 2.94 -2.04
C VAL A 90 4.85 1.79 -2.71
N GLY A 91 4.45 0.78 -1.93
CA GLY A 91 3.64 -0.34 -2.40
C GLY A 91 2.30 -0.43 -1.65
N ILE A 92 1.22 -0.59 -2.40
CA ILE A 92 -0.14 -0.76 -1.87
C ILE A 92 -0.73 -2.10 -2.34
N PRO A 93 -1.33 -2.92 -1.45
CA PRO A 93 -1.76 -4.28 -1.78
C PRO A 93 -3.14 -4.36 -2.45
N TYR A 94 -3.39 -3.48 -3.42
CA TYR A 94 -4.52 -3.52 -4.35
C TYR A 94 -4.21 -2.62 -5.55
N HIS A 95 -4.95 -2.81 -6.64
CA HIS A 95 -4.78 -1.95 -7.82
C HIS A 95 -5.35 -0.54 -7.60
N ILE A 96 -4.60 0.46 -8.04
CA ILE A 96 -4.98 1.86 -8.12
C ILE A 96 -4.70 2.33 -9.54
N PRO A 97 -5.60 3.08 -10.19
CA PRO A 97 -5.39 3.57 -11.54
C PRO A 97 -4.01 4.21 -11.72
N LEU A 98 -3.23 3.70 -12.66
CA LEU A 98 -1.90 4.23 -12.94
C LEU A 98 -1.98 5.67 -13.43
N GLU A 99 -0.91 6.42 -13.19
CA GLU A 99 -0.80 7.86 -13.46
C GLU A 99 -1.70 8.75 -12.58
N SER A 100 -2.61 8.15 -11.80
CA SER A 100 -3.34 8.89 -10.77
C SER A 100 -2.42 9.26 -9.61
N ILE A 101 -2.91 10.19 -8.80
CA ILE A 101 -2.20 10.70 -7.64
C ILE A 101 -3.11 10.53 -6.42
N SER A 102 -2.58 9.96 -5.35
CA SER A 102 -3.30 9.90 -4.08
C SER A 102 -2.37 10.08 -2.88
N ASP A 103 -2.98 10.48 -1.76
CA ASP A 103 -2.30 10.54 -0.48
C ASP A 103 -2.42 9.19 0.21
N VAL A 104 -1.42 8.82 0.98
CA VAL A 104 -1.32 7.49 1.59
C VAL A 104 -0.93 7.59 3.06
N ILE A 105 -1.32 6.58 3.84
CA ILE A 105 -0.89 6.38 5.21
C ILE A 105 0.10 5.22 5.25
N VAL A 106 1.26 5.42 5.87
CA VAL A 106 2.29 4.39 6.02
C VAL A 106 1.80 3.30 6.98
N THR A 107 1.81 2.05 6.53
CA THR A 107 1.35 0.88 7.30
C THR A 107 2.44 -0.12 7.60
N GLY A 108 3.60 -0.03 6.92
CA GLY A 108 4.74 -0.88 7.18
C GLY A 108 5.96 -0.49 6.37
N HIS A 109 7.06 -1.19 6.63
CA HIS A 109 8.35 -0.95 5.99
C HIS A 109 8.86 -2.24 5.36
N GLY A 110 9.34 -2.13 4.13
CA GLY A 110 10.25 -3.09 3.55
C GLY A 110 11.68 -2.61 3.71
N LYS A 111 12.65 -3.41 3.26
CA LYS A 111 14.08 -3.08 3.39
C LYS A 111 14.50 -1.82 2.61
N ARG A 112 13.73 -1.41 1.58
CA ARG A 112 14.02 -0.27 0.68
C ARG A 112 12.75 0.34 0.07
N SER A 113 11.64 0.17 0.76
CA SER A 113 10.32 0.56 0.29
C SER A 113 9.42 0.68 1.49
N ILE A 114 8.30 1.37 1.33
CA ILE A 114 7.27 1.45 2.34
C ILE A 114 5.99 0.77 1.84
N SER A 115 5.27 0.16 2.75
CA SER A 115 3.91 -0.32 2.54
C SER A 115 2.93 0.74 3.03
N ALA A 116 1.89 0.98 2.25
CA ALA A 116 0.92 2.01 2.58
C ALA A 116 -0.50 1.61 2.16
N VAL A 117 -1.46 2.43 2.55
CA VAL A 117 -2.87 2.38 2.13
C VAL A 117 -3.29 3.79 1.76
N GLU A 118 -4.21 3.94 0.80
CA GLU A 118 -4.75 5.26 0.46
C GLU A 118 -5.41 5.90 1.69
N ALA A 119 -5.16 7.19 1.90
CA ALA A 119 -5.86 7.95 2.92
C ALA A 119 -7.30 8.23 2.45
N LYS A 120 -8.21 8.51 3.39
CA LYS A 120 -9.57 8.96 3.10
C LYS A 120 -10.37 7.96 2.25
N LEU A 121 -10.31 6.69 2.62
CA LEU A 121 -11.11 5.66 1.98
C LEU A 121 -12.55 5.72 2.49
N ASN A 122 -13.47 6.08 1.60
CA ASN A 122 -14.89 6.13 1.93
C ASN A 122 -15.45 4.71 2.19
N LEU A 123 -15.89 4.45 3.42
CA LEU A 123 -16.39 3.15 3.87
C LEU A 123 -17.59 2.64 3.05
N ASN A 124 -18.41 3.55 2.52
CA ASN A 124 -19.61 3.21 1.75
C ASN A 124 -19.27 2.74 0.32
N THR A 125 -18.05 3.00 -0.18
CA THR A 125 -17.64 2.64 -1.56
C THR A 125 -16.43 1.71 -1.62
N VAL A 126 -15.63 1.66 -0.55
CA VAL A 126 -14.37 0.89 -0.48
C VAL A 126 -14.50 -0.58 -0.87
N SER A 127 -13.47 -1.12 -1.54
CA SER A 127 -13.40 -2.52 -1.91
C SER A 127 -12.99 -3.42 -0.73
N GLN A 128 -13.22 -4.73 -0.86
CA GLN A 128 -12.76 -5.70 0.13
C GLN A 128 -11.24 -5.70 0.29
N LYS A 129 -10.50 -5.56 -0.81
CA LYS A 129 -9.03 -5.56 -0.79
C LYS A 129 -8.47 -4.30 -0.14
N GLN A 130 -9.11 -3.16 -0.38
CA GLN A 130 -8.77 -1.92 0.31
C GLN A 130 -8.97 -2.02 1.83
N LEU A 131 -10.08 -2.62 2.29
CA LEU A 131 -10.30 -2.87 3.72
C LEU A 131 -9.26 -3.83 4.31
N GLN A 132 -8.93 -4.92 3.61
CA GLN A 132 -7.93 -5.91 4.05
C GLN A 132 -6.51 -5.32 4.17
N ALA A 133 -6.23 -4.24 3.44
CA ALA A 133 -4.93 -3.59 3.49
C ALA A 133 -4.71 -2.81 4.80
N ILE A 134 -5.78 -2.47 5.51
CA ILE A 134 -5.74 -1.70 6.75
C ILE A 134 -5.27 -2.61 7.90
N PRO A 135 -4.20 -2.24 8.62
CA PRO A 135 -3.74 -3.04 9.75
C PRO A 135 -4.84 -3.21 10.82
N GLY A 136 -5.06 -4.45 11.22
CA GLY A 136 -6.14 -4.84 12.14
C GLY A 136 -7.44 -5.29 11.46
N ILE A 137 -7.59 -5.08 10.14
CA ILE A 137 -8.76 -5.55 9.39
C ILE A 137 -8.37 -6.79 8.57
N GLY A 138 -8.71 -7.97 9.10
CA GLY A 138 -8.55 -9.23 8.38
C GLY A 138 -9.66 -9.47 7.34
N GLU A 139 -9.54 -10.58 6.62
CA GLU A 139 -10.52 -10.98 5.60
C GLU A 139 -11.94 -11.10 6.14
N LYS A 140 -12.11 -11.76 7.29
CA LYS A 140 -13.42 -11.94 7.94
C LYS A 140 -14.05 -10.60 8.32
N THR A 141 -13.26 -9.71 8.90
CA THR A 141 -13.70 -8.37 9.31
C THR A 141 -14.13 -7.55 8.09
N ALA A 142 -13.31 -7.54 7.03
CA ALA A 142 -13.64 -6.85 5.78
C ALA A 142 -14.94 -7.39 5.16
N TRP A 143 -15.14 -8.71 5.17
CA TRP A 143 -16.37 -9.34 4.69
C TRP A 143 -17.60 -8.94 5.52
N ASN A 144 -17.46 -8.90 6.85
CA ASN A 144 -18.56 -8.49 7.72
C ASN A 144 -18.98 -7.04 7.48
N LEU A 145 -18.01 -6.12 7.36
CA LEU A 145 -18.27 -4.72 7.04
C LEU A 145 -19.00 -4.56 5.70
N ILE A 146 -18.56 -5.27 4.66
CA ILE A 146 -19.21 -5.23 3.34
C ILE A 146 -20.60 -5.83 3.39
N SER A 147 -20.79 -6.91 4.14
CA SER A 147 -22.09 -7.55 4.30
C SER A 147 -23.09 -6.61 4.99
N GLU A 148 -22.69 -5.95 6.07
CA GLU A 148 -23.53 -4.96 6.76
C GLU A 148 -23.81 -3.75 5.87
N ARG A 149 -22.80 -3.28 5.11
CA ARG A 149 -22.98 -2.22 4.12
C ARG A 149 -24.08 -2.54 3.12
N VAL A 150 -24.04 -3.74 2.54
CA VAL A 150 -25.02 -4.18 1.53
C VAL A 150 -26.41 -4.30 2.14
N LYS A 151 -26.53 -4.86 3.35
CA LYS A 151 -27.81 -4.95 4.08
C LYS A 151 -28.41 -3.57 4.34
N ARG A 152 -27.59 -2.60 4.77
CA ARG A 152 -28.05 -1.22 5.01
C ARG A 152 -28.45 -0.53 3.71
N LYS A 153 -27.66 -0.69 2.64
CA LYS A 153 -27.97 -0.13 1.32
C LYS A 153 -29.31 -0.64 0.77
N HIS A 154 -29.63 -1.92 0.97
CA HIS A 154 -30.94 -2.47 0.61
C HIS A 154 -32.09 -1.85 1.43
N ARG A 155 -31.82 -1.39 2.65
CA ARG A 155 -32.78 -0.68 3.50
C ARG A 155 -32.83 0.84 3.22
N GLY A 156 -32.04 1.33 2.26
CA GLY A 156 -31.93 2.75 1.92
C GLY A 156 -31.03 3.57 2.86
N ASN A 157 -30.26 2.92 3.72
CA ASN A 157 -29.37 3.58 4.69
C ASN A 157 -27.89 3.32 4.37
N SER A 158 -27.01 4.21 4.80
CA SER A 158 -25.54 4.07 4.77
C SER A 158 -24.98 4.00 6.20
N PHE A 159 -23.66 3.82 6.34
CA PHE A 159 -23.00 4.08 7.62
C PHE A 159 -23.02 5.57 7.91
N SER A 160 -23.31 5.93 9.16
CA SER A 160 -23.40 7.32 9.60
C SER A 160 -22.09 7.82 10.23
N SER A 161 -21.37 6.94 10.91
CA SER A 161 -20.03 7.17 11.44
C SER A 161 -19.17 5.91 11.35
N LEU A 162 -17.87 6.06 11.58
CA LEU A 162 -16.96 4.91 11.65
C LEU A 162 -17.30 4.05 12.87
N GLU A 163 -17.59 4.66 14.01
CA GLU A 163 -17.96 3.97 15.24
C GLU A 163 -19.19 3.09 15.02
N ASP A 164 -20.25 3.62 14.39
CA ASP A 164 -21.47 2.87 14.04
C ASP A 164 -21.16 1.63 13.17
N ALA A 165 -20.23 1.76 12.21
CA ALA A 165 -19.84 0.63 11.38
C ALA A 165 -19.10 -0.45 12.17
N PHE A 166 -18.14 -0.07 13.01
CA PHE A 166 -17.36 -1.03 13.80
C PHE A 166 -18.16 -1.63 14.97
N GLU A 167 -19.08 -0.88 15.58
CA GLU A 167 -20.04 -1.39 16.57
C GLU A 167 -20.96 -2.47 15.96
N SER A 168 -21.40 -2.30 14.71
CA SER A 168 -22.25 -3.28 14.04
C SER A 168 -21.63 -4.67 13.90
N ILE A 169 -20.30 -4.75 13.92
CA ILE A 169 -19.53 -5.99 13.87
C ILE A 169 -18.93 -6.38 15.23
N ASN A 170 -19.28 -5.68 16.31
CA ASN A 170 -18.73 -5.84 17.67
C ASN A 170 -17.20 -5.75 17.71
N LEU A 171 -16.60 -4.82 16.98
CA LEU A 171 -15.15 -4.60 16.97
C LEU A 171 -14.84 -3.16 17.40
N ILE A 172 -13.70 -2.96 18.06
CA ILE A 172 -13.18 -1.62 18.36
C ILE A 172 -12.30 -1.20 17.16
N PRO A 173 -12.52 -0.03 16.55
CA PRO A 173 -11.69 0.44 15.45
C PRO A 173 -10.24 0.67 15.92
N SER A 174 -9.27 0.30 15.08
CA SER A 174 -7.87 0.66 15.33
C SER A 174 -7.64 2.14 15.05
N GLU A 175 -6.68 2.78 15.74
CA GLU A 175 -6.34 4.18 15.50
C GLU A 175 -5.96 4.43 14.02
N GLN A 176 -5.29 3.46 13.40
CA GLN A 176 -4.95 3.50 11.98
C GLN A 176 -6.19 3.42 11.08
N ALA A 177 -7.17 2.58 11.40
CA ALA A 177 -8.42 2.51 10.66
C ALA A 177 -9.17 3.85 10.70
N MET A 178 -9.15 4.55 11.85
CA MET A 178 -9.75 5.88 11.99
C MET A 178 -9.04 6.97 11.18
N LYS A 179 -7.72 6.85 10.95
CA LYS A 179 -6.95 7.78 10.10
C LYS A 179 -7.14 7.50 8.61
N ILE A 180 -7.39 6.24 8.25
CA ILE A 180 -7.47 5.79 6.85
C ILE A 180 -8.89 5.91 6.31
N LEU A 181 -9.90 5.53 7.09
CA LEU A 181 -11.28 5.49 6.66
C LEU A 181 -11.99 6.83 6.89
N GLU A 182 -12.98 7.10 6.04
CA GLU A 182 -13.92 8.19 6.24
C GLU A 182 -15.35 7.74 5.88
N VAL A 183 -16.33 8.50 6.35
CA VAL A 183 -17.73 8.34 6.00
C VAL A 183 -18.20 9.68 5.45
N GLU A 184 -18.63 9.69 4.19
CA GLU A 184 -19.41 10.77 3.58
C GLU A 184 -20.90 10.40 3.55
#